data_AF-A0A533Z1U6-F1
#
_entry.id   AF-A0A533Z1U6-F1
#
_cell.length_a   1.000
_cell.length_b   1.000
_cell.length_c   1.000
_cell.angle_alpha   90.00
_cell.angle_beta   90.00
_cell.angle_gamma   90.00
#
_symmetry.space_group_name_H-M   'P 1'
#
loop_
_entity.id
_entity.type
_entity.pdbx_description
1 polymer ?
#
loop_
_entity_poly.entity_id
_entity_poly.type
_entity_poly.pdbx_seq_one_letter_code
_entity_poly.pdbx_strand_id
1 'polypeptide(L)'
;MPVLAELREGGEVVGYFSGLTFTRLGIKVLGSSFPGWTTPYMGFNLLPGTSRGVALAALEHMAWNDLTCLHLEVSDPYFSVEDGQALGFTCEFYTSLRTDLRKSEEEIFKSMDSACRRCIRKAEKSGVMIEEAHDLTFADEYYEQLKDVFARQGLVPTYKLGRVRALVKYLEPTGRLLLLRARDPRGKCIATGIFPGFNQIA
;
A
#
# COMPACT_ATOMS: atom_id res chain seq x y z
N MET A 1 -11.61 10.90 -8.59
CA MET A 1 -12.87 10.34 -8.09
C MET A 1 -12.70 8.85 -7.88
N PRO A 2 -13.06 8.30 -6.71
CA PRO A 2 -13.03 6.85 -6.48
C PRO A 2 -13.90 6.09 -7.47
N VAL A 3 -13.44 4.92 -7.89
CA VAL A 3 -14.18 3.97 -8.73
C VAL A 3 -14.17 2.63 -8.00
N LEU A 4 -15.36 2.09 -7.76
CA LEU A 4 -15.56 0.71 -7.31
C LEU A 4 -16.40 0.03 -8.38
N ALA A 5 -15.83 -0.98 -9.05
CA ALA A 5 -16.51 -1.74 -10.08
C ALA A 5 -16.75 -3.17 -9.60
N GLU A 6 -17.95 -3.68 -9.85
CA GLU A 6 -18.32 -5.06 -9.58
C GLU A 6 -18.14 -5.89 -10.85
N LEU A 7 -17.41 -7.01 -10.75
CA LEU A 7 -17.24 -7.94 -11.85
C LEU A 7 -18.27 -9.07 -11.74
N ARG A 8 -18.94 -9.35 -12.86
CA ARG A 8 -19.96 -10.39 -12.95
C ARG A 8 -19.69 -11.36 -14.10
N GLU A 9 -19.92 -12.64 -13.85
CA GLU A 9 -19.89 -13.71 -14.85
C GLU A 9 -21.17 -14.53 -14.74
N GLY A 10 -21.93 -14.66 -15.83
CA GLY A 10 -23.21 -15.39 -15.80
C GLY A 10 -24.26 -14.82 -14.84
N GLY A 11 -24.13 -13.56 -14.43
CA GLY A 11 -24.99 -12.90 -13.45
C GLY A 11 -24.47 -12.95 -12.01
N GLU A 12 -23.50 -13.82 -11.72
CA GLU A 12 -22.89 -13.97 -10.39
C GLU A 12 -21.73 -13.01 -10.19
N VAL A 13 -21.55 -12.53 -8.96
CA VAL A 13 -20.43 -11.65 -8.62
C VAL A 13 -19.16 -12.47 -8.44
N VAL A 14 -18.15 -12.16 -9.26
CA VAL A 14 -16.85 -12.86 -9.24
C VAL A 14 -15.72 -12.02 -8.66
N GLY A 15 -15.98 -10.75 -8.34
CA GLY A 15 -15.02 -9.90 -7.67
C GLY A 15 -15.31 -8.42 -7.80
N TYR A 16 -14.35 -7.62 -7.32
CA TYR A 16 -14.41 -6.17 -7.36
C TYR A 16 -13.08 -5.57 -7.80
N PHE A 17 -13.15 -4.43 -8.47
CA PHE A 17 -12.01 -3.58 -8.80
C PHE A 17 -12.13 -2.25 -8.06
N SER A 18 -11.02 -1.75 -7.51
CA SER A 18 -10.96 -0.46 -6.80
C SER A 18 -9.91 0.45 -7.41
N GLY A 19 -10.32 1.59 -7.98
CA GLY A 19 -9.41 2.55 -8.59
C GLY A 19 -9.82 4.00 -8.34
N LEU A 20 -9.11 4.91 -9.00
CA LEU A 20 -9.43 6.33 -8.99
C LEU A 20 -9.32 6.89 -10.41
N THR A 21 -10.28 7.71 -10.80
CA THR A 21 -10.15 8.56 -11.99
C THR A 21 -9.58 9.92 -11.64
N PHE A 22 -8.73 10.46 -12.50
CA PHE A 22 -8.20 11.80 -12.40
C PHE A 22 -7.90 12.36 -13.78
N THR A 23 -7.71 13.68 -13.87
CA THR A 23 -7.36 14.34 -15.13
C THR A 23 -5.98 14.96 -15.00
N ARG A 24 -5.10 14.68 -15.97
CA ARG A 24 -3.78 15.29 -16.08
C ARG A 24 -3.62 15.83 -17.48
N LEU A 25 -3.40 17.14 -17.61
CA LEU A 25 -3.24 17.83 -18.90
C LEU A 25 -4.37 17.53 -19.90
N GLY A 26 -5.62 17.49 -19.41
CA GLY A 26 -6.80 17.18 -20.24
C GLY A 26 -7.04 15.69 -20.51
N ILE A 27 -6.11 14.81 -20.15
CA ILE A 27 -6.24 13.36 -20.31
C ILE A 27 -6.91 12.78 -19.06
N LYS A 28 -8.08 12.17 -19.22
CA LYS A 28 -8.76 11.43 -18.13
C LYS A 28 -8.17 10.03 -18.01
N VAL A 29 -7.70 9.69 -16.82
CA VAL A 29 -6.98 8.44 -16.53
C VAL A 29 -7.75 7.65 -15.49
N LEU A 30 -7.83 6.33 -15.64
CA LEU A 30 -8.18 5.39 -14.56
C LEU A 30 -6.90 4.74 -14.04
N GLY A 31 -6.64 4.83 -12.73
CA GLY A 31 -5.44 4.25 -12.08
C GLY A 31 -5.79 3.34 -10.90
N SER A 32 -5.07 2.23 -10.73
CA SER A 32 -5.19 1.31 -9.59
C SER A 32 -3.98 0.38 -9.40
N SER A 33 -2.92 0.75 -8.68
CA SER A 33 -2.56 2.10 -8.25
C SER A 33 -1.76 2.81 -9.35
N PHE A 34 -1.83 4.13 -9.37
CA PHE A 34 -0.98 4.93 -10.24
C PHE A 34 0.38 5.19 -9.55
N PRO A 35 1.51 5.28 -10.28
CA PRO A 35 2.81 5.55 -9.70
C PRO A 35 2.80 6.79 -8.79
N GLY A 36 3.41 6.64 -7.61
CA GLY A 36 3.44 7.68 -6.58
C GLY A 36 2.23 7.69 -5.62
N TRP A 37 1.24 6.82 -5.79
CA TRP A 37 0.07 6.75 -4.89
C TRP A 37 0.29 5.94 -3.61
N THR A 38 1.49 5.38 -3.43
CA THR A 38 1.93 4.63 -2.24
C THR A 38 0.99 3.49 -1.84
N THR A 39 0.34 2.87 -2.83
CA THR A 39 -0.68 1.82 -2.66
C THR A 39 -0.49 0.68 -3.68
N PRO A 40 0.71 0.09 -3.77
CA PRO A 40 1.11 -0.81 -4.87
C PRO A 40 0.32 -2.13 -4.94
N TYR A 41 -0.51 -2.42 -3.93
CA TYR A 41 -1.35 -3.61 -3.85
C TYR A 41 -2.84 -3.30 -4.07
N MET A 42 -3.19 -2.09 -4.53
CA MET A 42 -4.52 -1.85 -5.12
C MET A 42 -4.61 -2.61 -6.45
N GLY A 43 -5.79 -3.12 -6.76
CA GLY A 43 -6.03 -3.99 -7.91
C GLY A 43 -7.39 -4.68 -7.82
N PHE A 44 -7.45 -5.93 -8.30
CA PHE A 44 -8.65 -6.74 -8.26
C PHE A 44 -8.73 -7.59 -6.99
N ASN A 45 -9.94 -7.68 -6.43
CA ASN A 45 -10.31 -8.67 -5.42
C ASN A 45 -11.22 -9.69 -6.10
N LEU A 46 -10.63 -10.78 -6.60
CA LEU A 46 -11.36 -11.80 -7.36
C LEU A 46 -11.54 -13.08 -6.55
N LEU A 47 -12.63 -13.79 -6.82
CA LEU A 47 -12.81 -15.15 -6.34
C LEU A 47 -11.74 -16.08 -6.92
N PRO A 48 -11.35 -17.15 -6.19
CA PRO A 48 -10.42 -18.15 -6.71
C PRO A 48 -10.89 -18.72 -8.06
N GLY A 49 -9.97 -18.79 -9.02
CA GLY A 49 -10.23 -19.32 -10.36
C GLY A 49 -10.73 -18.30 -11.39
N THR A 50 -11.13 -17.09 -10.97
CA THR A 50 -11.50 -16.02 -11.91
C THR A 50 -10.28 -15.53 -12.69
N SER A 51 -10.40 -15.44 -14.02
CA SER A 51 -9.33 -14.98 -14.89
C SER A 51 -9.09 -13.47 -14.76
N ARG A 52 -7.83 -13.10 -14.48
CA ARG A 52 -7.38 -11.72 -14.40
C ARG A 52 -7.32 -11.05 -15.77
N GLY A 53 -6.87 -11.75 -16.81
CA GLY A 53 -6.96 -11.27 -18.19
C GLY A 53 -8.40 -10.92 -18.58
N VAL A 54 -9.38 -11.77 -18.29
CA VAL A 54 -10.80 -11.47 -18.58
C VAL A 54 -11.30 -10.27 -17.75
N ALA A 55 -10.94 -10.20 -16.47
CA ALA A 55 -11.28 -9.07 -15.60
C ALA A 55 -10.66 -7.75 -16.11
N LEU A 56 -9.42 -7.79 -16.60
CA LEU A 56 -8.73 -6.65 -17.19
C LEU A 56 -9.40 -6.19 -18.50
N ALA A 57 -9.80 -7.10 -19.37
CA ALA A 57 -10.53 -6.77 -20.60
C ALA A 57 -11.89 -6.11 -20.29
N ALA A 58 -12.62 -6.62 -19.29
CA ALA A 58 -13.87 -6.01 -18.86
C ALA A 58 -13.65 -4.60 -18.27
N LEU A 59 -12.57 -4.42 -17.49
CA LEU A 59 -12.19 -3.14 -16.93
C LEU A 59 -11.80 -2.13 -18.01
N GLU A 60 -11.04 -2.55 -19.02
CA GLU A 60 -10.70 -1.74 -20.18
C GLU A 60 -11.96 -1.26 -20.89
N HIS A 61 -12.90 -2.17 -21.18
CA HIS A 61 -14.17 -1.78 -21.78
C HIS A 61 -14.92 -0.71 -20.95
N MET A 62 -15.03 -0.90 -19.64
CA MET A 62 -15.69 0.06 -18.75
C MET A 62 -14.95 1.40 -18.72
N ALA A 63 -13.61 1.38 -18.66
CA ALA A 63 -12.82 2.59 -18.58
C ALA A 63 -12.98 3.48 -19.82
N TRP A 64 -13.06 2.90 -21.03
CA TRP A 64 -13.18 3.66 -22.27
C TRP A 64 -14.62 4.07 -22.55
N ASN A 65 -15.57 3.17 -22.37
CA ASN A 65 -16.96 3.39 -22.80
C ASN A 65 -17.80 4.10 -21.74
N ASP A 66 -17.65 3.73 -20.47
CA ASP A 66 -18.50 4.25 -19.39
C ASP A 66 -17.83 5.43 -18.69
N LEU A 67 -16.51 5.32 -18.45
CA LEU A 67 -15.75 6.36 -17.77
C LEU A 67 -15.08 7.35 -18.72
N THR A 68 -15.14 7.13 -20.04
CA THR A 68 -14.52 8.01 -21.06
C THR A 68 -13.06 8.35 -20.75
N CYS A 69 -12.33 7.39 -20.16
CA CYS A 69 -10.90 7.50 -19.91
C CYS A 69 -10.14 7.33 -21.23
N LEU A 70 -9.00 8.00 -21.33
CA LEU A 70 -8.08 7.90 -22.47
C LEU A 70 -6.81 7.12 -22.11
N HIS A 71 -6.69 6.71 -20.84
CA HIS A 71 -5.58 5.91 -20.34
C HIS A 71 -6.02 5.10 -19.13
N LEU A 72 -5.48 3.88 -19.03
CA LEU A 72 -5.68 2.96 -17.91
C LEU A 72 -4.32 2.45 -17.46
N GLU A 73 -4.10 2.48 -16.14
CA GLU A 73 -2.95 1.84 -15.52
C GLU A 73 -3.42 1.05 -14.29
N VAL A 74 -3.06 -0.23 -14.24
CA VAL A 74 -3.46 -1.13 -13.16
C VAL A 74 -2.25 -1.95 -12.72
N SER A 75 -2.04 -2.00 -11.40
CA SER A 75 -1.20 -2.95 -10.72
C SER A 75 -2.08 -4.03 -10.11
N ASP A 76 -1.63 -5.28 -10.10
CA ASP A 76 -2.24 -6.35 -9.31
C ASP A 76 -1.13 -7.30 -8.86
N PRO A 77 -1.06 -7.70 -7.58
CA PRO A 77 0.01 -8.57 -7.09
C PRO A 77 -0.03 -9.99 -7.68
N TYR A 78 -1.08 -10.34 -8.41
CA TYR A 78 -1.28 -11.67 -8.99
C TYR A 78 -1.46 -11.63 -10.52
N PHE A 79 -1.17 -10.50 -11.18
CA PHE A 79 -1.08 -10.48 -12.64
C PHE A 79 0.09 -11.32 -13.12
N SER A 80 -0.16 -12.12 -14.15
CA SER A 80 0.88 -12.68 -15.00
C SER A 80 1.24 -11.70 -16.12
N VAL A 81 2.39 -11.91 -16.77
CA VAL A 81 2.79 -11.13 -17.95
C VAL A 81 1.78 -11.35 -19.08
N GLU A 82 1.31 -12.58 -19.20
CA GLU A 82 0.43 -13.07 -20.23
C GLU A 82 -0.96 -12.43 -20.15
N ASP A 83 -1.48 -12.20 -18.94
CA ASP A 83 -2.78 -11.54 -18.71
C ASP A 83 -2.85 -10.15 -19.39
N GLY A 84 -1.77 -9.37 -19.33
CA GLY A 84 -1.71 -8.03 -19.91
C GLY A 84 -1.26 -8.01 -21.37
N GLN A 85 -0.23 -8.79 -21.73
CA GLN A 85 0.31 -8.79 -23.08
C GLN A 85 -0.69 -9.28 -24.13
N ALA A 86 -1.55 -10.25 -23.79
CA ALA A 86 -2.59 -10.74 -24.69
C ALA A 86 -3.60 -9.65 -25.08
N LEU A 87 -3.75 -8.61 -24.25
CA LEU A 87 -4.62 -7.47 -24.46
C LEU A 87 -3.87 -6.23 -24.98
N GLY A 88 -2.56 -6.34 -25.24
CA GLY A 88 -1.74 -5.23 -25.76
C GLY A 88 -1.25 -4.25 -24.70
N PHE A 89 -1.33 -4.58 -23.40
CA PHE A 89 -0.82 -3.72 -22.33
C PHE A 89 0.71 -3.74 -22.28
N THR A 90 1.30 -2.57 -22.02
CA THR A 90 2.69 -2.49 -21.57
C THR A 90 2.75 -2.96 -20.12
N CYS A 91 3.61 -3.93 -19.83
CA CYS A 91 3.69 -4.58 -18.52
C CYS A 91 5.03 -4.32 -17.85
N GLU A 92 5.00 -3.92 -16.57
CA GLU A 92 6.18 -3.76 -15.71
C GLU A 92 6.00 -4.55 -14.41
N PHE A 93 7.10 -5.01 -13.83
CA PHE A 93 7.10 -5.78 -12.59
C PHE A 93 7.98 -5.15 -11.52
N TYR A 94 7.44 -5.14 -10.30
CA TYR A 94 8.12 -4.65 -9.11
C TYR A 94 8.25 -5.78 -8.10
N THR A 95 9.47 -6.03 -7.64
CA THR A 95 9.72 -7.05 -6.62
C THR A 95 9.39 -6.50 -5.24
N SER A 96 8.50 -7.19 -4.52
CA SER A 96 8.25 -6.94 -3.09
C SER A 96 8.98 -7.98 -2.23
N LEU A 97 9.51 -7.56 -1.09
CA LEU A 97 10.01 -8.47 -0.06
C LEU A 97 8.88 -8.85 0.88
N ARG A 98 8.72 -10.15 1.13
CA ARG A 98 7.70 -10.68 2.06
C ARG A 98 8.37 -11.56 3.10
N THR A 99 8.06 -11.31 4.36
CA THR A 99 8.47 -12.15 5.49
C THR A 99 7.29 -13.00 5.93
N ASP A 100 7.50 -14.32 6.04
CA ASP A 100 6.47 -15.25 6.51
C ASP A 100 6.33 -15.17 8.04
N LEU A 101 5.27 -14.53 8.51
CA LEU A 101 4.99 -14.34 9.93
C LEU A 101 4.40 -15.57 10.63
N ARG A 102 4.21 -16.69 9.92
CA ARG A 102 3.80 -17.97 10.55
C ARG A 102 4.95 -18.66 11.27
N LYS A 103 6.19 -18.25 11.00
CA LYS A 103 7.40 -18.73 11.67
C LYS A 103 7.51 -18.13 13.06
N SER A 104 8.24 -18.78 13.95
CA SER A 104 8.52 -18.23 15.28
C SER A 104 9.36 -16.95 15.18
N GLU A 105 9.25 -16.10 16.20
CA GLU A 105 10.06 -14.88 16.31
C GLU A 105 11.57 -15.18 16.23
N GLU A 106 12.02 -16.26 16.87
CA GLU A 106 13.43 -16.67 16.85
C GLU A 106 13.90 -17.05 15.44
N GLU A 107 13.07 -17.77 14.68
CA GLU A 107 13.38 -18.13 13.29
C GLU A 107 13.43 -16.89 12.39
N ILE A 108 12.45 -15.99 12.53
CA ILE A 108 12.41 -14.72 11.79
C ILE A 108 13.66 -13.91 12.10
N PHE A 109 13.99 -13.74 13.38
CA PHE A 109 15.15 -12.99 13.83
C PHE A 109 16.46 -13.61 13.31
N LYS A 110 16.63 -14.94 13.37
CA LYS A 110 17.80 -15.62 12.83
C LYS A 110 17.94 -15.47 11.31
N SER A 111 16.83 -15.37 10.58
CA SER A 111 16.83 -15.21 9.11
C SER A 111 17.25 -13.82 8.62
N MET A 112 17.19 -12.78 9.48
CA MET A 112 17.66 -11.43 9.14
C MET A 112 19.16 -11.41 8.91
N ASP A 113 19.68 -10.43 8.17
CA ASP A 113 21.12 -10.27 8.02
C ASP A 113 21.82 -9.93 9.37
N SER A 114 23.13 -10.18 9.43
CA SER A 114 23.90 -10.00 10.67
C SER A 114 23.99 -8.55 11.16
N ALA A 115 23.88 -7.56 10.25
CA ALA A 115 23.91 -6.15 10.59
C ALA A 115 22.57 -5.72 11.19
N CYS A 116 21.45 -6.15 10.61
CA CYS A 116 20.09 -5.94 11.11
C CYS A 116 19.94 -6.47 12.54
N ARG A 117 20.31 -7.74 12.80
CA ARG A 117 20.28 -8.32 14.15
C ARG A 117 21.12 -7.53 15.17
N ARG A 118 22.26 -6.98 14.74
CA ARG A 118 23.13 -6.15 15.59
C ARG A 118 22.46 -4.82 15.93
N CYS A 119 21.79 -4.20 14.97
CA CYS A 119 21.03 -2.97 15.18
C CYS A 119 19.87 -3.17 16.16
N ILE A 120 19.12 -4.26 16.03
CA ILE A 120 18.01 -4.60 16.95
C ILE A 120 18.54 -4.74 18.39
N ARG A 121 19.55 -5.59 18.62
CA ARG A 121 20.16 -5.77 19.95
C ARG A 121 20.74 -4.48 20.52
N LYS A 122 21.30 -3.63 19.66
CA LYS A 122 21.81 -2.32 20.09
C LYS A 122 20.66 -1.41 20.54
N ALA A 123 19.53 -1.40 19.83
CA ALA A 123 18.36 -0.62 20.22
C ALA A 123 17.83 -1.07 21.58
N GLU A 124 17.66 -2.38 21.78
CA GLU A 124 17.26 -2.98 23.08
C GLU A 124 18.23 -2.58 24.20
N LYS A 125 19.54 -2.79 23.99
CA LYS A 125 20.58 -2.43 24.98
C LYS A 125 20.61 -0.92 25.29
N SER A 126 20.20 -0.09 24.33
CA SER A 126 20.11 1.36 24.50
C SER A 126 18.81 1.80 25.16
N GLY A 127 17.92 0.87 25.52
CA GLY A 127 16.65 1.12 26.18
C GLY A 127 15.60 1.75 25.25
N VAL A 128 15.66 1.46 23.94
CA VAL A 128 14.60 1.87 23.01
C VAL A 128 13.35 1.03 23.29
N MET A 129 12.22 1.70 23.48
CA MET A 129 10.92 1.07 23.71
C MET A 129 10.04 1.24 22.48
N ILE A 130 9.34 0.17 22.08
CA ILE A 130 8.32 0.22 21.02
C ILE A 130 6.93 0.24 21.67
N GLU A 131 6.09 1.18 21.27
CA GLU A 131 4.69 1.27 21.71
C GLU A 131 3.75 1.31 20.50
N GLU A 132 2.58 0.67 20.65
CA GLU A 132 1.45 0.88 19.75
C GLU A 132 0.81 2.24 20.03
N ALA A 133 0.54 3.00 18.97
CA ALA A 133 -0.06 4.32 19.06
C ALA A 133 -1.52 4.29 18.58
N HIS A 134 -2.40 4.98 19.30
CA HIS A 134 -3.84 5.07 18.97
C HIS A 134 -4.36 6.50 18.89
N ASP A 135 -3.50 7.49 19.09
CA ASP A 135 -3.88 8.90 19.14
C ASP A 135 -3.49 9.64 17.85
N LEU A 136 -4.18 10.77 17.60
CA LEU A 136 -3.91 11.60 16.42
C LEU A 136 -2.58 12.35 16.48
N THR A 137 -1.95 12.50 17.65
CA THR A 137 -0.63 13.15 17.76
C THR A 137 0.46 12.33 17.07
N PHE A 138 0.23 11.02 16.90
CA PHE A 138 1.06 10.16 16.05
C PHE A 138 1.23 10.73 14.64
N ALA A 139 0.17 11.29 14.05
CA ALA A 139 0.23 11.80 12.68
C ALA A 139 1.20 12.99 12.57
N ASP A 140 1.27 13.83 13.60
CA ASP A 140 2.16 14.98 13.65
C ASP A 140 3.62 14.53 13.82
N GLU A 141 3.89 13.62 14.76
CA GLU A 141 5.22 13.03 14.95
C GLU A 141 5.73 12.31 13.69
N TYR A 142 4.87 11.50 13.07
CA TYR A 142 5.18 10.81 11.82
C TYR A 142 5.49 11.78 10.68
N TYR A 143 4.69 12.82 10.52
CA TYR A 143 4.85 13.74 9.41
C TYR A 143 6.10 14.62 9.54
N GLU A 144 6.45 15.03 10.76
CA GLU A 144 7.71 15.76 10.99
C GLU A 144 8.92 14.88 10.72
N GLN A 145 8.91 13.62 11.15
CA GLN A 145 9.98 12.67 10.82
C GLN A 145 10.08 12.41 9.31
N LEU A 146 8.95 12.30 8.61
CA LEU A 146 8.91 12.16 7.16
C LEU A 146 9.54 13.37 6.44
N LYS A 147 9.24 14.59 6.90
CA LYS A 147 9.87 15.81 6.38
C LYS A 147 11.39 15.77 6.54
N ASP A 148 11.88 15.36 7.71
CA ASP A 148 13.32 15.24 7.98
C ASP A 148 13.99 14.22 7.04
N VAL A 149 13.36 13.07 6.79
CA VAL A 149 13.87 12.04 5.88
C VAL A 149 13.94 12.56 4.44
N PHE A 150 12.88 13.22 3.96
CA PHE A 150 12.84 13.80 2.62
C PHE A 150 13.82 14.95 2.45
N ALA A 151 13.97 15.82 3.46
CA ALA A 151 14.89 16.95 3.44
C ALA A 151 16.36 16.49 3.28
N ARG A 152 16.75 15.36 3.90
CA ARG A 152 18.09 14.76 3.72
C ARG A 152 18.38 14.33 2.29
N GLN A 153 17.36 14.14 1.47
CA GLN A 153 17.46 13.77 0.05
C GLN A 153 17.22 14.97 -0.88
N GLY A 154 17.01 16.18 -0.35
CA GLY A 154 16.63 17.35 -1.14
C GLY A 154 15.21 17.27 -1.72
N LEU A 155 14.34 16.45 -1.13
CA LEU A 155 12.97 16.21 -1.56
C LEU A 155 11.96 16.76 -0.55
N VAL A 156 10.68 16.76 -0.93
CA VAL A 156 9.55 17.07 -0.04
C VAL A 156 8.54 15.92 -0.04
N PRO A 157 7.85 15.64 1.08
CA PRO A 157 6.85 14.58 1.14
C PRO A 157 5.80 14.68 0.02
N THR A 158 5.44 13.54 -0.59
CA THR A 158 4.49 13.46 -1.70
C THR A 158 3.02 13.65 -1.27
N TYR A 159 2.78 13.78 0.04
CA TYR A 159 1.46 14.02 0.62
C TYR A 159 1.55 14.95 1.83
N LYS A 160 0.40 15.50 2.22
CA LYS A 160 0.27 16.42 3.36
C LYS A 160 -0.10 15.66 4.64
N LEU A 161 0.18 16.26 5.79
CA LEU A 161 -0.25 15.78 7.12
C LEU A 161 -1.73 15.38 7.18
N GLY A 162 -2.61 16.12 6.50
CA GLY A 162 -4.04 15.79 6.41
C GLY A 162 -4.33 14.39 5.87
N ARG A 163 -3.48 13.86 4.97
CA ARG A 163 -3.61 12.48 4.46
C ARG A 163 -3.29 11.46 5.54
N VAL A 164 -2.25 11.69 6.35
CA VAL A 164 -1.89 10.84 7.49
C VAL A 164 -3.01 10.85 8.53
N ARG A 165 -3.51 12.04 8.88
CA ARG A 165 -4.64 12.17 9.82
C ARG A 165 -5.91 11.47 9.33
N ALA A 166 -6.23 11.58 8.03
CA ALA A 166 -7.37 10.87 7.44
C ALA A 166 -7.16 9.35 7.50
N LEU A 167 -5.97 8.86 7.17
CA LEU A 167 -5.63 7.44 7.23
C LEU A 167 -5.82 6.88 8.65
N VAL A 168 -5.27 7.55 9.66
CA VAL A 168 -5.43 7.19 11.08
C VAL A 168 -6.90 7.21 11.47
N LYS A 169 -7.61 8.32 11.22
CA LYS A 169 -9.02 8.49 11.60
C LYS A 169 -9.94 7.40 11.04
N TYR A 170 -9.73 6.98 9.81
CA TYR A 170 -10.65 6.07 9.13
C TYR A 170 -10.22 4.60 9.15
N LEU A 171 -8.92 4.28 9.23
CA LEU A 171 -8.46 2.89 9.22
C LEU A 171 -8.05 2.34 10.58
N GLU A 172 -7.60 3.16 11.53
CA GLU A 172 -7.26 2.68 12.88
C GLU A 172 -8.44 1.97 13.56
N PRO A 173 -9.67 2.52 13.55
CA PRO A 173 -10.81 1.86 14.19
C PRO A 173 -11.22 0.53 13.56
N THR A 174 -10.71 0.22 12.36
CA THR A 174 -10.99 -1.04 11.67
C THR A 174 -10.07 -2.19 12.09
N GLY A 175 -9.03 -1.90 12.89
CA GLY A 175 -8.01 -2.88 13.27
C GLY A 175 -7.06 -3.28 12.13
N ARG A 176 -7.08 -2.54 11.00
CA ARG A 176 -6.27 -2.80 9.78
C ARG A 176 -5.11 -1.82 9.60
N LEU A 177 -4.82 -1.01 10.61
CA LEU A 177 -3.72 -0.05 10.60
C LEU A 177 -2.92 -0.23 11.88
N LEU A 178 -1.64 -0.59 11.76
CA LEU A 178 -0.71 -0.65 12.88
C LEU A 178 0.15 0.63 12.89
N LEU A 179 0.14 1.32 14.02
CA LEU A 179 0.92 2.53 14.26
C LEU A 179 1.91 2.24 15.38
N LEU A 180 3.20 2.38 15.11
CA LEU A 180 4.26 2.12 16.08
C LEU A 180 5.10 3.37 16.32
N ARG A 181 5.44 3.63 17.58
CA ARG A 181 6.46 4.60 17.98
C ARG A 181 7.64 3.89 18.60
N ALA A 182 8.83 4.34 18.27
CA ALA A 182 10.03 4.04 19.04
C ALA A 182 10.35 5.24 19.94
N ARG A 183 10.48 5.00 21.25
CA ARG A 183 10.89 5.99 22.24
C ARG A 183 12.28 5.69 22.78
N ASP A 184 13.06 6.74 23.01
CA ASP A 184 14.32 6.62 23.76
C ASP A 184 14.06 6.47 25.27
N PRO A 185 15.10 6.18 26.10
CA PRO A 185 14.94 6.05 27.55
C PRO A 185 14.43 7.31 28.27
N ARG A 186 14.43 8.48 27.59
CA ARG A 186 13.91 9.75 28.12
C ARG A 186 12.46 9.98 27.71
N GLY A 187 11.84 9.03 27.01
CA GLY A 187 10.46 9.10 26.52
C GLY A 187 10.30 9.89 25.21
N LYS A 188 11.38 10.37 24.59
CA LYS A 188 11.30 11.11 23.33
C LYS A 188 10.99 10.13 22.19
N CYS A 189 9.98 10.44 21.37
CA CYS A 189 9.74 9.70 20.13
C CYS A 189 10.90 9.95 19.13
N ILE A 190 11.57 8.88 18.72
CA ILE A 190 12.74 8.93 17.83
C ILE A 190 12.46 8.32 16.45
N ALA A 191 11.43 7.49 16.32
CA ALA A 191 10.97 6.96 15.05
C ALA A 191 9.49 6.58 15.13
N THR A 192 8.83 6.55 13.98
CA THR A 192 7.44 6.14 13.81
C THR A 192 7.34 5.18 12.62
N GLY A 193 6.37 4.27 12.67
CA GLY A 193 6.04 3.37 11.58
C GLY A 193 4.52 3.31 11.40
N ILE A 194 4.07 3.42 10.15
CA ILE A 194 2.66 3.28 9.77
C ILE A 194 2.54 2.11 8.80
N PHE A 195 1.72 1.13 9.17
CA PHE A 195 1.60 -0.14 8.44
C PHE A 195 0.13 -0.44 8.12
N PRO A 196 -0.35 -0.04 6.93
CA PRO A 196 -1.67 -0.43 6.43
C PRO A 196 -1.74 -1.93 6.10
N GLY A 197 -2.92 -2.53 6.21
CA GLY A 197 -3.13 -3.97 5.95
C GLY A 197 -2.74 -4.85 7.13
N PHE A 198 -2.76 -4.31 8.35
CA PHE A 198 -2.55 -5.09 9.56
C PHE A 198 -3.66 -6.14 9.73
N ASN A 199 -3.31 -7.33 10.23
CA ASN A 199 -4.15 -8.53 10.35
C ASN A 199 -4.70 -9.13 9.05
N GLN A 200 -4.80 -8.36 7.96
CA GLN A 200 -5.29 -8.84 6.67
C GLN A 200 -4.67 -8.00 5.55
N ILE A 201 -3.85 -8.65 4.72
CA ILE A 201 -3.50 -8.15 3.40
C ILE A 201 -4.54 -8.75 2.46
N ALA A 202 -5.21 -7.91 1.67
CA ALA A 202 -6.19 -8.35 0.67
C ALA A 202 -5.60 -9.36 -0.31
#